data_AF-A0A119MJ08-F1
#
_entry.id   AF-A0A119MJ08-F1
#
_cell.length_a   1.000
_cell.length_b   1.000
_cell.length_c   1.000
_cell.angle_alpha   90.00
_cell.angle_beta   90.00
_cell.angle_gamma   90.00
#
_symmetry.space_group_name_H-M   'P 1'
#
loop_
_entity.id
_entity.type
_entity.pdbx_description
1 polymer ?
#
loop_
_entity_poly.entity_id
_entity_poly.type
_entity_poly.pdbx_seq_one_letter_code
_entity_poly.pdbx_strand_id
1 'polypeptide(L)'
;MNHCTVSDTVPHSDVQLALALLVRRVDRVTSALASRVASGDETPQRAAALIARHGASLAGTAHYFGAPDIAHAIAAAVDQSAVRLNPPARNRSPSLRAAGAAA
;
A
#
# COMPACT_ATOMS: atom_id res chain seq x y z
N MET A 1 -26.98 -12.19 39.46
CA MET A 1 -25.88 -11.30 39.05
C MET A 1 -25.53 -11.65 37.62
N ASN A 2 -25.91 -10.76 36.69
CA ASN A 2 -25.80 -11.02 35.26
C ASN A 2 -24.35 -10.77 34.82
N HIS A 3 -23.63 -11.84 34.48
CA HIS A 3 -22.33 -11.73 33.83
C HIS A 3 -22.57 -11.38 32.36
N CYS A 4 -22.42 -10.10 32.02
CA CYS A 4 -22.25 -9.66 30.64
C CYS A 4 -20.92 -10.22 30.14
N THR A 5 -20.95 -11.36 29.47
CA THR A 5 -19.82 -11.86 28.71
C THR A 5 -19.60 -10.91 27.55
N VAL A 6 -18.47 -10.20 27.61
CA VAL A 6 -17.85 -9.47 26.52
C VAL A 6 -18.05 -10.27 25.23
N SER A 7 -18.79 -9.70 24.28
CA SER A 7 -18.82 -10.22 22.93
C SER A 7 -17.40 -10.15 22.39
N ASP A 8 -16.67 -11.27 22.48
CA ASP A 8 -15.52 -11.54 21.63
C ASP A 8 -16.00 -11.37 20.19
N THR A 9 -15.77 -10.18 19.63
CA THR A 9 -16.05 -9.87 18.24
C THR A 9 -15.08 -10.69 17.40
N VAL A 10 -15.46 -11.94 17.12
CA VAL A 10 -14.83 -12.75 16.08
C VAL A 10 -14.78 -11.87 14.83
N PRO A 11 -13.60 -11.57 14.28
CA PRO A 11 -13.52 -10.80 13.05
C PRO A 11 -14.30 -11.57 11.99
N HIS A 12 -15.33 -10.93 11.44
CA HIS A 12 -16.18 -11.50 10.40
C HIS A 12 -15.27 -11.98 9.26
N SER A 13 -15.25 -13.28 8.94
CA SER A 13 -14.28 -13.86 8.00
C SER A 13 -14.29 -13.16 6.63
N ASP A 14 -15.45 -12.62 6.25
CA ASP A 14 -15.67 -11.86 5.02
C ASP A 14 -14.91 -10.52 5.02
N VAL A 15 -14.79 -9.86 6.18
CA VAL A 15 -14.03 -8.62 6.36
C VAL A 15 -12.54 -8.88 6.17
N GLN A 16 -12.02 -9.98 6.73
CA GLN A 16 -10.62 -10.37 6.54
C GLN A 16 -10.33 -10.77 5.08
N LEU A 17 -11.26 -11.48 4.43
CA LEU A 17 -11.14 -11.82 3.01
C LEU A 17 -11.19 -10.56 2.13
N ALA A 18 -12.14 -9.65 2.38
CA ALA A 18 -12.24 -8.38 1.67
C ALA A 18 -10.96 -7.56 1.83
N LEU A 19 -10.42 -7.50 3.05
CA LEU A 19 -9.15 -6.84 3.32
C LEU A 19 -8.00 -7.47 2.53
N ALA A 20 -7.86 -8.81 2.55
CA ALA A 20 -6.81 -9.51 1.82
C ALA A 20 -6.90 -9.26 0.30
N LEU A 21 -8.11 -9.22 -0.25
CA LEU A 21 -8.34 -8.93 -1.67
C LEU A 21 -8.01 -7.49 -2.03
N LEU A 22 -8.34 -6.53 -1.15
CA LEU A 22 -8.03 -5.11 -1.34
C LEU A 22 -6.53 -4.83 -1.24
N VAL A 23 -5.83 -5.40 -0.26
CA VAL A 23 -4.37 -5.30 -0.17
C VAL A 23 -3.70 -5.92 -1.40
N ARG A 24 -4.14 -7.12 -1.81
CA ARG A 24 -3.64 -7.75 -3.04
C ARG A 24 -3.92 -6.90 -4.29
N ARG A 25 -5.03 -6.15 -4.31
CA ARG A 25 -5.34 -5.22 -5.41
C ARG A 25 -4.36 -4.04 -5.43
N VAL A 26 -4.09 -3.44 -4.27
CA VAL A 26 -3.09 -2.38 -4.13
C VAL A 26 -1.72 -2.87 -4.62
N ASP A 27 -1.28 -4.04 -4.20
CA ASP A 27 0.01 -4.64 -4.63
C ASP A 27 0.10 -4.82 -6.14
N ARG A 28 -0.97 -5.31 -6.79
CA ARG A 28 -1.00 -5.45 -8.26
C ARG A 28 -0.87 -4.12 -8.97
N VAL A 29 -1.54 -3.09 -8.48
CA VAL A 29 -1.44 -1.73 -9.04
C VAL A 29 -0.05 -1.16 -8.83
N THR A 30 0.51 -1.32 -7.63
CA THR A 30 1.90 -0.93 -7.32
C THR A 30 2.90 -1.63 -8.23
N SER A 31 2.75 -2.94 -8.47
CA SER A 31 3.63 -3.69 -9.38
C SER A 31 3.53 -3.20 -10.82
N ALA A 32 2.32 -2.88 -11.30
CA ALA A 32 2.13 -2.32 -12.64
C ALA A 32 2.71 -0.91 -12.78
N LEU A 33 2.68 -0.12 -11.70
CA LEU A 33 3.33 1.19 -11.65
C LEU A 33 4.86 1.06 -11.60
N ALA A 34 5.38 0.14 -10.80
CA ALA A 34 6.82 -0.14 -10.72
C ALA A 34 7.38 -0.61 -12.07
N SER A 35 6.64 -1.45 -12.81
CA SER A 35 7.04 -1.87 -14.16
C SER A 35 7.12 -0.69 -15.12
N ARG A 36 6.19 0.27 -15.04
CA ARG A 36 6.20 1.50 -15.85
C ARG A 36 7.31 2.46 -15.46
N VAL A 37 7.66 2.51 -14.17
CA VAL A 37 8.83 3.25 -13.70
C VAL A 37 10.13 2.62 -14.24
N ALA A 38 10.22 1.28 -14.26
CA ALA A 38 11.38 0.57 -14.78
C ALA A 38 11.55 0.70 -16.31
N SER A 39 10.44 0.76 -17.07
CA SER A 39 10.48 1.02 -18.52
C SER A 39 10.73 2.48 -18.89
N GLY A 40 10.63 3.40 -17.91
CA GLY A 40 10.75 4.84 -18.14
C GLY A 40 9.47 5.51 -18.64
N ASP A 41 8.36 4.77 -18.74
CA ASP A 41 7.05 5.30 -19.14
C ASP A 41 6.42 6.20 -18.07
N GLU A 42 6.86 6.07 -16.82
CA GLU A 42 6.33 6.83 -15.69
C GLU A 42 7.45 7.25 -14.72
N THR A 43 7.30 8.41 -14.09
CA THR A 43 8.28 8.85 -13.08
C THR A 43 7.98 8.22 -11.71
N PRO A 44 9.00 7.92 -10.88
CA PRO A 44 8.82 7.44 -9.51
C PRO A 44 7.83 8.29 -8.69
N GLN A 45 7.94 9.62 -8.82
CA GLN A 45 7.11 10.59 -8.11
C GLN A 45 5.64 10.51 -8.56
N ARG A 46 5.41 10.40 -9.86
CA ARG A 46 4.06 10.32 -10.41
C ARG A 46 3.43 8.95 -10.19
N ALA A 47 4.20 7.86 -10.24
CA ALA A 47 3.78 6.54 -9.80
C ALA A 47 3.35 6.53 -8.32
N ALA A 48 4.13 7.17 -7.44
CA ALA A 48 3.77 7.33 -6.02
C ALA A 48 2.47 8.14 -5.82
N ALA A 49 2.28 9.22 -6.60
CA ALA A 49 1.04 10.00 -6.55
C ALA A 49 -0.18 9.21 -7.07
N LEU A 50 -0.01 8.38 -8.10
CA LEU A 50 -1.06 7.53 -8.65
C LEU A 50 -1.51 6.46 -7.66
N ILE A 51 -0.57 5.80 -6.97
CA ILE A 51 -0.93 4.80 -5.96
C ILE A 51 -1.60 5.47 -4.75
N ALA A 52 -1.14 6.65 -4.33
CA ALA A 52 -1.77 7.43 -3.25
C ALA A 52 -3.21 7.80 -3.59
N ARG A 53 -3.47 8.30 -4.80
CA ARG A 53 -4.82 8.62 -5.27
C ARG A 53 -5.72 7.39 -5.37
N HIS A 54 -5.18 6.26 -5.84
CA HIS A 54 -5.92 5.01 -5.91
C HIS A 54 -6.30 4.52 -4.50
N GLY A 55 -5.34 4.54 -3.58
CA GLY A 55 -5.52 4.20 -2.17
C GLY A 55 -6.59 5.05 -1.48
N ALA A 56 -6.52 6.37 -1.63
CA ALA A 56 -7.49 7.29 -1.06
C ALA A 56 -8.92 7.02 -1.57
N SER A 57 -9.08 6.69 -2.85
CA SER A 57 -10.38 6.31 -3.41
C SER A 57 -10.93 5.03 -2.76
N LEU A 58 -10.09 3.99 -2.60
CA LEU A 58 -10.50 2.73 -1.98
C LEU A 58 -10.80 2.89 -0.49
N ALA A 59 -9.99 3.68 0.23
CA ALA A 59 -10.22 4.00 1.63
C ALA A 59 -11.53 4.77 1.83
N GLY A 60 -11.83 5.72 0.94
CA GLY A 60 -13.11 6.44 0.93
C GLY A 60 -14.31 5.52 0.71
N THR A 61 -14.19 4.55 -0.21
CA THR A 61 -15.21 3.51 -0.40
C THR A 61 -15.38 2.64 0.84
N ALA A 62 -14.30 2.19 1.47
CA ALA A 62 -14.36 1.41 2.69
C ALA A 62 -15.03 2.19 3.84
N HIS A 63 -14.73 3.49 3.98
CA HIS A 63 -15.37 4.36 4.97
C HIS A 63 -16.87 4.51 4.71
N TYR A 64 -17.28 4.68 3.45
CA TYR A 64 -18.70 4.76 3.06
C TYR A 64 -19.49 3.51 3.46
N PHE A 65 -18.88 2.32 3.35
CA PHE A 65 -19.50 1.05 3.77
C PHE A 65 -19.34 0.74 5.27
N GLY A 66 -18.86 1.69 6.09
CA GLY A 66 -18.72 1.48 7.53
C GLY A 66 -17.57 0.55 7.92
N ALA A 67 -16.53 0.44 7.10
CA ALA A 67 -15.36 -0.41 7.34
C ALA A 67 -14.09 0.44 7.60
N PRO A 68 -13.97 1.13 8.75
CA PRO A 68 -12.84 2.00 9.05
C PRO A 68 -11.51 1.25 9.18
N ASP A 69 -11.53 0.01 9.69
CA ASP A 69 -10.32 -0.82 9.82
C ASP A 69 -9.73 -1.17 8.45
N ILE A 70 -10.60 -1.46 7.48
CA ILE A 70 -10.21 -1.71 6.09
C ILE A 70 -9.60 -0.43 5.48
N ALA A 71 -10.23 0.73 5.70
CA ALA A 71 -9.72 2.00 5.21
C ALA A 71 -8.31 2.31 5.75
N HIS A 72 -8.07 2.05 7.04
CA HIS A 72 -6.76 2.25 7.67
C HIS A 72 -5.70 1.31 7.09
N ALA A 73 -6.04 0.03 6.92
CA ALA A 73 -5.12 -0.95 6.32
C ALA A 73 -4.78 -0.63 4.86
N ILE A 74 -5.74 -0.13 4.07
CA ILE A 74 -5.47 0.36 2.70
C ILE A 74 -4.49 1.52 2.73
N ALA A 75 -4.71 2.51 3.61
CA ALA A 75 -3.83 3.67 3.73
C ALA A 75 -2.39 3.25 4.06
N ALA A 76 -2.21 2.35 5.05
CA ALA A 76 -0.89 1.83 5.42
C ALA A 76 -0.19 1.10 4.26
N ALA A 77 -0.91 0.23 3.54
CA ALA A 77 -0.35 -0.50 2.39
C ALA A 77 0.06 0.45 1.24
N VAL A 78 -0.72 1.51 1.03
CA VAL A 78 -0.47 2.52 0.00
C VAL A 78 0.73 3.39 0.38
N ASP A 79 0.85 3.82 1.64
CA ASP A 79 2.00 4.59 2.12
C ASP A 79 3.30 3.79 1.96
N GLN A 80 3.28 2.51 2.35
CA GLN A 80 4.44 1.63 2.15
C GLN A 80 4.78 1.47 0.66
N SER A 81 3.77 1.32 -0.21
CA SER A 81 3.96 1.24 -1.66
C SER A 81 4.53 2.53 -2.25
N ALA A 82 4.04 3.69 -1.81
CA ALA A 82 4.50 5.00 -2.27
C ALA A 82 5.97 5.25 -1.88
N VAL A 83 6.36 4.87 -0.65
CA VAL A 83 7.76 4.93 -0.20
C VAL A 83 8.66 4.01 -1.04
N ARG A 84 8.18 2.82 -1.42
CA ARG A 84 8.94 1.90 -2.28
C ARG A 84 9.11 2.43 -3.71
N LEU A 85 8.08 3.07 -4.25
CA LEU A 85 8.12 3.66 -5.60
C LEU A 85 9.01 4.91 -5.63
N ASN A 86 8.91 5.78 -4.62
CA ASN A 86 9.68 7.01 -4.53
C ASN A 86 10.34 7.14 -3.15
N PRO A 87 11.47 6.44 -2.92
CA PRO A 87 12.17 6.53 -1.66
C PRO A 87 12.69 7.96 -1.43
N PRO A 88 12.63 8.46 -0.17
CA PRO A 88 13.14 9.78 0.16
C PRO A 88 14.62 9.90 -0.20
N ALA A 89 15.07 11.11 -0.58
CA ALA A 89 16.42 11.36 -1.09
C ALA A 89 17.54 10.82 -0.19
N ARG A 90 17.31 10.70 1.12
CA ARG A 90 18.23 10.11 2.10
C ARG A 90 18.58 8.64 1.84
N ASN A 91 17.71 7.90 1.13
CA ASN A 91 17.92 6.50 0.71
C ASN A 91 18.42 6.36 -0.74
N ARG A 92 18.67 7.46 -1.46
CA ARG A 92 19.29 7.42 -2.80
C ARG A 92 20.82 7.36 -2.73
N SER A 93 21.37 6.59 -1.79
CA SER A 93 22.79 6.28 -1.79
C SER A 93 23.14 5.56 -3.10
N PRO A 94 24.13 6.03 -3.88
CA PRO A 94 24.50 5.42 -5.14
C PRO A 94 25.30 4.14 -4.86
N SER A 95 24.61 3.02 -4.68
CA SER A 95 25.23 1.69 -4.74
C SER A 95 25.55 1.31 -6.18
N LEU A 96 26.44 2.07 -6.82
CA LEU A 96 27.15 1.70 -8.04
C LEU A 96 28.39 2.58 -8.32
N ARG A 97 28.94 3.23 -7.29
CA ARG A 97 30.32 3.74 -7.32
C ARG A 97 31.35 2.67 -6.91
N ALA A 98 30.95 1.40 -6.76
CA ALA A 98 31.79 0.33 -6.22
C ALA A 98 31.96 -0.92 -7.12
N ALA A 99 31.43 -0.94 -8.36
CA ALA A 99 31.51 -2.12 -9.23
C ALA A 99 32.18 -1.87 -10.60
N GLY A 100 33.09 -0.89 -10.70
CA GLY A 100 33.80 -0.59 -11.95
C GLY A 100 35.13 0.14 -11.78
N ALA A 101 35.74 0.07 -10.60
CA ALA A 101 37.07 0.63 -10.34
C ALA A 101 37.89 -0.33 -9.47
N ALA A 102 38.03 -1.58 -9.94
CA ALA A 102 39.03 -2.53 -9.48
C ALA A 102 39.08 -3.74 -10.42
N ALA A 103 39.64 -3.54 -11.62
CA ALA A 103 40.45 -4.50 -12.37
C ALA A 103 40.97 -3.81 -13.64
#